data_AF-A0A7X0E6K8-F1
#
_entry.id   AF-A0A7X0E6K8-F1
#
_cell.length_a   1.000
_cell.length_b   1.000
_cell.length_c   1.000
_cell.angle_alpha   90.00
_cell.angle_beta   90.00
_cell.angle_gamma   90.00
#
_symmetry.space_group_name_H-M   'P 1'
#
loop_
_entity.id
_entity.type
_entity.pdbx_description
1 polymer ?
#
loop_
_entity_poly.entity_id
_entity_poly.type
_entity_poly.pdbx_seq_one_letter_code
_entity_poly.pdbx_strand_id
1 'polypeptide(L)'
;MIEAGLRDGCYDVEESPHIWLERFSQLTTNAIKEGQQSKASEHFKLLSALLADADEPTTRCIDTAYVESLLWDIKDNKAKSDGWQLIPCNLRSLYIAMWGERSFMHSTR
;
A
#
# COMPACT_ATOMS: atom_id res chain seq x y z
N MET A 1 21.32 -21.08 -0.12
CA MET A 1 22.35 -20.62 0.83
C MET A 1 22.83 -19.25 0.38
N ILE A 2 22.17 -18.19 0.87
CA ILE A 2 22.75 -16.98 1.44
C ILE A 2 21.76 -16.63 2.58
N GLU A 3 22.23 -16.90 3.80
CA GLU A 3 21.95 -16.24 5.10
C GLU A 3 20.51 -16.28 5.65
N ALA A 4 20.11 -17.18 6.56
CA ALA A 4 20.67 -17.50 7.88
C ALA A 4 20.79 -16.32 8.88
N GLY A 5 20.00 -15.26 8.70
CA GLY A 5 19.95 -14.11 9.63
C GLY A 5 18.55 -13.72 10.17
N LEU A 6 17.48 -14.43 9.81
CA LEU A 6 16.10 -14.09 10.22
C LEU A 6 15.49 -15.11 11.19
N ARG A 7 16.30 -15.71 12.06
CA ARG A 7 15.86 -16.82 12.91
C ARG A 7 16.16 -16.62 14.41
N ASP A 8 16.19 -15.38 14.87
CA ASP A 8 16.29 -15.09 16.31
C ASP A 8 15.59 -13.79 16.72
N GLY A 9 14.34 -13.64 16.31
CA GLY A 9 13.47 -12.58 16.79
C GLY A 9 12.05 -12.93 16.43
N CYS A 10 11.33 -13.54 17.37
CA CYS A 10 9.87 -13.62 17.33
C CYS A 10 9.31 -12.19 17.24
N TYR A 11 9.14 -11.67 16.02
CA TYR A 11 8.12 -10.67 15.79
C TYR A 11 6.86 -11.46 15.56
N ASP A 12 6.06 -11.62 16.62
CA ASP A 12 4.71 -12.09 16.45
C ASP A 12 4.04 -11.12 15.46
N VAL A 13 3.70 -11.62 14.27
CA VAL A 13 3.06 -10.77 13.24
C VAL A 13 1.72 -10.23 13.75
N GLU A 14 1.17 -10.87 14.79
CA GLU A 14 -0.01 -10.43 15.54
C GLU A 14 0.28 -9.27 16.52
N GLU A 15 1.52 -9.05 16.97
CA GLU A 15 1.89 -7.99 17.94
C GLU A 15 2.39 -6.69 17.28
N SER A 16 2.53 -6.65 15.94
CA SER A 16 3.03 -5.46 15.25
C SER A 16 2.30 -5.20 13.92
N PRO A 17 1.06 -4.66 13.98
CA PRO A 17 0.25 -4.34 12.79
C PRO A 17 0.98 -3.50 11.74
N HIS A 18 1.91 -2.64 12.18
CA HIS A 18 2.75 -1.81 11.32
C HIS A 18 3.60 -2.64 10.35
N ILE A 19 4.25 -3.71 10.83
CA ILE A 19 5.13 -4.56 10.01
C ILE A 19 4.31 -5.29 8.95
N TRP A 20 3.13 -5.80 9.34
CA TRP A 20 2.23 -6.46 8.39
C TRP A 20 1.76 -5.49 7.30
N LEU A 21 1.35 -4.28 7.68
CA LEU A 21 0.87 -3.25 6.75
C LEU A 21 1.95 -2.80 5.76
N GLU A 22 3.19 -2.58 6.22
CA GLU A 22 4.33 -2.24 5.35
C GLU A 22 4.58 -3.34 4.31
N ARG A 23 4.61 -4.60 4.76
CA ARG A 23 4.79 -5.74 3.86
C ARG A 23 3.63 -5.85 2.89
N PHE A 24 2.41 -5.62 3.35
CA PHE A 24 1.21 -5.65 2.50
C PHE A 24 1.22 -4.53 1.45
N SER A 25 1.72 -3.34 1.80
CA SER A 25 1.93 -2.24 0.85
C SER A 25 2.94 -2.60 -0.22
N GLN A 26 4.07 -3.21 0.17
CA GLN A 26 5.07 -3.67 -0.80
C GLN A 26 4.50 -4.74 -1.74
N LEU A 27 3.71 -5.68 -1.22
CA LEU A 27 3.03 -6.69 -2.05
C LEU A 27 2.05 -6.06 -3.04
N THR A 28 1.30 -5.04 -2.60
CA THR A 28 0.39 -4.29 -3.46
C THR A 28 1.16 -3.55 -4.56
N THR A 29 2.24 -2.86 -4.20
CA THR A 29 3.12 -2.15 -5.12
C THR A 29 3.75 -3.10 -6.15
N ASN A 30 4.19 -4.29 -5.73
CA ASN A 30 4.74 -5.31 -6.63
C ASN A 30 3.68 -5.85 -7.60
N ALA A 31 2.45 -6.09 -7.13
CA ALA A 31 1.35 -6.53 -8.00
C ALA A 31 1.09 -5.51 -9.12
N ILE A 32 1.16 -4.21 -8.83
CA ILE A 32 1.04 -3.15 -9.85
C ILE A 32 2.21 -3.21 -10.84
N LYS A 33 3.45 -3.30 -10.35
CA LYS A 33 4.67 -3.39 -11.18
C LYS A 33 4.62 -4.60 -12.14
N GLU A 34 4.07 -5.71 -11.68
CA GLU A 34 3.96 -6.96 -12.43
C GLU A 34 2.71 -7.00 -13.33
N GLY A 35 1.92 -5.94 -13.39
CA GLY A 35 0.68 -5.87 -14.19
C GLY A 35 -0.47 -6.75 -13.65
N GLN A 36 -0.38 -7.23 -12.42
CA GLN A 36 -1.39 -8.06 -11.76
C GLN A 36 -2.53 -7.21 -11.19
N GLN A 37 -3.26 -6.53 -12.08
CA GLN A 37 -4.29 -5.56 -11.69
C GLN A 37 -5.40 -6.15 -10.80
N SER A 38 -5.81 -7.40 -11.03
CA SER A 38 -6.82 -8.08 -10.19
C SER A 38 -6.34 -8.20 -8.75
N LYS A 39 -5.10 -8.66 -8.55
CA LYS A 39 -4.50 -8.84 -7.23
C LYS A 39 -4.31 -7.50 -6.50
N ALA A 40 -3.81 -6.48 -7.21
CA ALA A 40 -3.73 -5.14 -6.65
C ALA A 40 -5.11 -4.60 -6.24
N SER A 41 -6.14 -4.82 -7.07
CA SER A 41 -7.52 -4.42 -6.76
C SER A 41 -8.08 -5.14 -5.54
N GLU A 42 -7.79 -6.43 -5.36
CA GLU A 42 -8.20 -7.19 -4.17
C GLU A 42 -7.54 -6.65 -2.90
N HIS A 43 -6.24 -6.35 -2.95
CA HIS A 43 -5.53 -5.74 -1.82
C HIS A 43 -6.12 -4.39 -1.45
N PHE A 44 -6.42 -3.55 -2.45
CA PHE A 44 -7.05 -2.26 -2.20
C PHE A 44 -8.46 -2.38 -1.63
N LYS A 45 -9.27 -3.33 -2.11
CA LYS A 45 -10.60 -3.60 -1.55
C LYS A 45 -10.51 -4.01 -0.09
N LEU A 46 -9.57 -4.88 0.26
CA LEU A 46 -9.34 -5.31 1.64
C LEU A 46 -9.03 -4.11 2.55
N LEU A 47 -8.06 -3.27 2.16
CA LEU A 47 -7.62 -2.13 2.98
C LEU A 47 -8.66 -1.01 3.02
N SER A 48 -9.39 -0.80 1.92
CA SER A 48 -10.51 0.14 1.90
C SER A 48 -11.64 -0.31 2.82
N ALA A 49 -11.94 -1.61 2.90
CA ALA A 49 -12.94 -2.13 3.80
C ALA A 49 -12.48 -1.99 5.27
N LEU A 50 -11.22 -2.34 5.56
CA LEU A 50 -10.65 -2.18 6.90
C LEU A 50 -10.69 -0.71 7.35
N LEU A 51 -10.35 0.22 6.46
CA LEU A 51 -10.34 1.65 6.75
C LEU A 51 -11.75 2.22 6.96
N ALA A 52 -12.79 1.65 6.36
CA ALA A 52 -14.15 2.18 6.47
C ALA A 52 -14.71 2.11 7.90
N ASP A 53 -14.32 1.08 8.65
CA ASP A 53 -14.78 0.83 10.02
C ASP A 53 -13.66 1.06 11.06
N ALA A 54 -12.52 1.59 10.64
CA ALA A 54 -11.33 1.77 11.49
C ALA A 54 -11.53 2.86 12.55
N ASP A 55 -11.03 2.61 13.75
CA ASP A 55 -10.84 3.65 14.74
C ASP A 55 -9.65 4.55 14.39
N GLU A 56 -9.47 5.63 15.15
CA GLU A 56 -8.42 6.62 14.88
C GLU A 56 -6.99 6.04 14.99
N PRO A 57 -6.64 5.20 15.99
CA PRO A 57 -5.36 4.48 16.01
C PRO A 57 -5.13 3.59 14.78
N THR A 58 -6.13 2.81 14.37
CA THR A 58 -6.03 1.92 13.19
C THR A 58 -5.87 2.73 11.91
N THR A 59 -6.62 3.82 11.78
CA THR A 59 -6.52 4.76 10.66
C THR A 59 -5.11 5.33 10.54
N ARG A 60 -4.52 5.80 11.64
CA ARG A 60 -3.12 6.28 11.67
C ARG A 60 -2.13 5.18 11.28
N CYS A 61 -2.35 3.95 11.75
CA CYS A 61 -1.48 2.83 11.42
C CYS A 61 -1.53 2.52 9.92
N ILE A 62 -2.72 2.52 9.29
CA ILE A 62 -2.87 2.35 7.84
C ILE A 62 -2.19 3.51 7.08
N ASP A 63 -2.40 4.75 7.51
CA ASP A 63 -1.81 5.92 6.88
C ASP A 63 -0.27 5.84 6.87
N THR A 64 0.37 5.65 8.03
CA THR A 64 1.84 5.58 8.11
C THR A 64 2.40 4.28 7.52
N ALA A 65 1.89 3.11 7.92
CA ALA A 65 2.54 1.85 7.54
C ALA A 65 2.23 1.39 6.11
N TYR A 66 1.02 1.69 5.61
CA TYR A 66 0.59 1.25 4.28
C TYR A 66 0.72 2.36 3.23
N VAL A 67 0.14 3.54 3.49
CA VAL A 67 0.05 4.61 2.48
C VAL A 67 1.40 5.27 2.20
N GLU A 68 2.28 5.40 3.20
CA GLU A 68 3.62 5.97 3.05
C GLU A 68 4.46 5.23 2.01
N SER A 69 4.44 3.89 2.05
CA SER A 69 5.26 3.07 1.15
C SER A 69 4.57 2.76 -0.19
N LEU A 70 3.28 3.10 -0.34
CA LEU A 70 2.48 2.73 -1.50
C LEU A 70 2.95 3.45 -2.77
N LEU A 71 3.14 2.71 -3.87
CA LEU A 71 3.65 3.20 -5.17
C LEU A 71 5.07 3.78 -5.16
N TRP A 72 5.75 3.86 -4.00
CA TRP A 72 7.05 4.54 -3.87
C TRP A 72 8.09 4.00 -4.86
N ASP A 73 8.20 2.68 -4.97
CA ASP A 73 9.19 1.98 -5.80
C ASP A 73 8.77 1.77 -7.28
N ILE A 74 7.69 2.43 -7.74
CA ILE A 74 7.29 2.38 -9.14
C ILE A 74 7.94 3.54 -9.91
N LYS A 75 8.91 3.24 -10.78
CA LYS A 75 9.60 4.27 -11.59
C LYS A 75 8.83 4.66 -12.86
N ASP A 76 8.04 3.74 -13.39
CA ASP A 76 7.22 3.98 -14.57
C ASP A 76 5.95 4.77 -14.20
N ASN A 77 5.83 5.99 -14.74
CA ASN A 77 4.65 6.84 -14.53
C ASN A 77 3.37 6.23 -15.10
N LYS A 78 3.46 5.43 -16.17
CA LYS A 78 2.29 4.73 -16.72
C LYS A 78 1.80 3.68 -15.71
N ALA A 79 2.70 2.85 -15.18
CA ALA A 79 2.35 1.87 -14.16
C ALA A 79 1.82 2.55 -12.88
N LYS A 80 2.37 3.69 -12.46
CA LYS A 80 1.82 4.50 -11.35
C LYS A 80 0.41 5.00 -11.65
N SER A 81 0.16 5.50 -12.86
CA SER A 81 -1.15 5.99 -13.26
C SER A 81 -2.18 4.85 -13.33
N ASP A 82 -1.84 3.73 -13.96
CA ASP A 82 -2.69 2.54 -14.00
C ASP A 82 -2.99 2.03 -12.57
N GLY A 83 -1.97 1.98 -11.69
CA GLY A 83 -2.14 1.60 -10.29
C GLY A 83 -3.02 2.58 -9.50
N TRP A 84 -2.83 3.88 -9.70
CA TRP A 84 -3.62 4.95 -9.08
C TRP A 84 -5.12 4.81 -9.39
N GLN A 85 -5.46 4.43 -10.64
CA GLN A 85 -6.84 4.21 -11.06
C GLN A 85 -7.56 3.10 -10.27
N LEU A 86 -6.81 2.14 -9.70
CA LEU A 86 -7.35 1.06 -8.89
C LEU A 86 -7.61 1.46 -7.43
N ILE A 87 -6.99 2.54 -6.94
CA ILE A 87 -7.06 2.93 -5.53
C ILE A 87 -8.46 3.49 -5.19
N PRO A 88 -9.16 2.93 -4.17
CA PRO A 88 -10.41 3.44 -3.65
C PRO A 88 -10.32 4.86 -3.10
N CYS A 89 -11.44 5.60 -3.10
CA CYS A 89 -11.45 7.02 -2.76
C CYS A 89 -10.91 7.33 -1.35
N ASN A 90 -11.25 6.53 -0.35
CA ASN A 90 -10.77 6.72 1.03
C ASN A 90 -9.25 6.58 1.14
N LEU A 91 -8.66 5.58 0.48
CA LEU A 91 -7.21 5.39 0.42
C LEU A 91 -6.52 6.49 -0.41
N ARG A 92 -7.16 6.96 -1.49
CA ARG A 92 -6.66 8.13 -2.25
C ARG A 92 -6.61 9.38 -1.38
N SER A 93 -7.63 9.61 -0.54
CA SER A 93 -7.66 10.76 0.37
C SER A 93 -6.49 10.73 1.36
N LEU A 94 -6.18 9.56 1.96
CA LEU A 94 -4.99 9.40 2.80
C LEU A 94 -3.70 9.68 2.01
N TYR A 95 -3.58 9.10 0.81
CA TYR A 95 -2.40 9.29 -0.03
C TYR A 95 -2.15 10.76 -0.40
N ILE A 96 -3.20 11.47 -0.80
CA ILE A 96 -3.11 12.90 -1.14
C ILE A 96 -2.80 13.74 0.09
N ALA A 97 -3.37 13.41 1.25
CA ALA A 97 -3.06 14.10 2.50
C ALA A 97 -1.57 13.96 2.88
N MET A 98 -1.00 12.77 2.67
CA MET A 98 0.40 12.47 2.98
C MET A 98 1.39 13.06 1.95
N TRP A 99 1.12 12.86 0.66
CA TRP A 99 2.09 13.13 -0.41
C TRP A 99 1.77 14.33 -1.29
N GLY A 100 0.58 14.91 -1.12
CA GLY A 100 0.01 15.87 -2.07
C GLY A 100 -0.41 15.23 -3.39
N GLU A 101 -0.98 16.05 -4.27
CA GLU A 101 -1.26 15.62 -5.64
C GLU A 101 0.04 15.36 -6.43
N ARG A 102 0.00 14.35 -7.30
CA ARG A 102 1.13 13.95 -8.14
C ARG A 102 0.72 13.95 -9.61
N SER A 103 1.67 14.22 -10.50
CA SER A 103 1.41 14.31 -11.94
C SER A 103 0.79 13.04 -12.56
N PHE A 104 1.15 11.84 -12.06
CA PHE A 104 0.59 10.58 -12.55
C PHE A 104 -0.90 10.40 -12.25
N MET A 105 -1.46 11.19 -11.31
CA MET A 105 -2.88 11.14 -10.93
C MET A 105 -3.80 11.76 -11.99
N HIS A 106 -3.24 12.67 -12.80
CA HIS A 106 -3.97 13.47 -13.79
C HIS A 106 -3.85 12.93 -15.21
N SER A 107 -3.05 11.87 -15.41
CA SER A 107 -2.84 11.26 -16.72
C SER A 107 -4.09 10.48 -17.14
N THR A 108 -5.04 11.18 -17.75
CA THR A 108 -6.12 10.58 -18.53
C THR A 108 -5.54 10.19 -19.90
N ARG A 109 -5.81 8.96 -20.34
CA ARG A 109 -5.36 8.45 -21.64
C ARG A 109 -5.84 9.33 -22.80
#